data_AF-A0A7Y4TDM6-F1
#
_entry.id   AF-A0A7Y4TDM6-F1
#
_cell.length_a   1.000
_cell.length_b   1.000
_cell.length_c   1.000
_cell.angle_alpha   90.00
_cell.angle_beta   90.00
_cell.angle_gamma   90.00
#
_symmetry.space_group_name_H-M   'P 1'
#
loop_
_entity.id
_entity.type
_entity.pdbx_description
1 polymer ?
#
loop_
_entity_poly.entity_id
_entity_poly.type
_entity_poly.pdbx_seq_one_letter_code
_entity_poly.pdbx_strand_id
1 'polypeptide(L)'
;MTHQYPANDAMDSVTAERVTAVASFGFTERQSQFLVAVMVHAGCFLERQYCAFTGTVRGQNSRDFVGRLVGRGFARAIEPGPARRGRLYHVHHRPLYETIGQADNRNRRLMTVGRMVERVMILDAVLGDRHCWWLSPEADKRRFFALMRDNYLGPEDYPHIAFGTGRQRVVRCFPDKLPIGVEKGNTDHLVFLYLVNRRVPVDFRQFLIRHAGLLRF
;
A
#
# COMPACT_ATOMS: atom_id res chain seq x y z
N MET A 1 -12.95 18.47 -11.43
CA MET A 1 -13.31 17.05 -11.25
C MET A 1 -13.23 16.72 -9.77
N THR A 2 -14.37 16.37 -9.17
CA THR A 2 -14.49 16.09 -7.73
C THR A 2 -13.75 14.80 -7.40
N HIS A 3 -12.90 14.83 -6.37
CA HIS A 3 -12.18 13.65 -5.88
C HIS A 3 -13.17 12.64 -5.27
N GLN A 4 -13.73 11.77 -6.09
CA GLN A 4 -14.40 10.56 -5.61
C GLN A 4 -13.44 9.40 -5.75
N TYR A 5 -12.91 8.97 -4.61
CA TYR A 5 -12.25 7.69 -4.45
C TYR A 5 -13.33 6.79 -3.81
N PRO A 6 -14.23 6.16 -4.60
CA PRO A 6 -15.27 5.33 -4.01
C PRO A 6 -14.60 4.11 -3.41
N ALA A 7 -14.56 4.06 -2.08
CA ALA A 7 -14.10 2.91 -1.34
C ALA A 7 -15.02 1.72 -1.63
N ASN A 8 -14.42 0.57 -1.91
CA ASN A 8 -15.12 -0.71 -1.92
C ASN A 8 -14.47 -1.57 -0.83
N ASP A 9 -15.21 -1.88 0.22
CA ASP A 9 -14.67 -2.51 1.43
C ASP A 9 -14.12 -3.93 1.20
N ALA A 10 -14.50 -4.58 0.09
CA ALA A 10 -13.99 -5.91 -0.29
C ALA A 10 -12.85 -5.87 -1.32
N MET A 11 -12.80 -4.82 -2.15
CA MET A 11 -11.90 -4.74 -3.31
C MET A 11 -10.76 -3.72 -3.13
N ASP A 12 -10.82 -2.89 -2.09
CA ASP A 12 -9.84 -1.85 -1.81
C ASP A 12 -9.24 -2.01 -0.40
N SER A 13 -7.93 -1.81 -0.28
CA SER A 13 -7.28 -1.67 1.03
C SER A 13 -7.60 -0.33 1.72
N VAL A 14 -8.09 0.67 0.99
CA VAL A 14 -8.53 1.96 1.53
C VAL A 14 -10.05 1.92 1.76
N THR A 15 -10.48 1.21 2.80
CA THR A 15 -11.90 1.02 3.16
C THR A 15 -12.48 2.22 3.91
N ALA A 16 -13.80 2.40 3.86
CA ALA A 16 -14.47 3.50 4.57
C ALA A 16 -14.26 3.40 6.10
N GLU A 17 -14.25 2.17 6.62
CA GLU A 17 -13.95 1.87 8.02
C GLU A 17 -12.55 2.36 8.42
N ARG A 18 -11.51 2.02 7.65
CA ARG A 18 -10.13 2.46 7.93
C ARG A 18 -9.99 3.98 7.86
N VAL A 19 -10.66 4.61 6.90
CA VAL A 19 -10.66 6.08 6.77
C VAL A 19 -11.31 6.75 7.99
N THR A 20 -12.45 6.22 8.44
CA THR A 20 -13.16 6.72 9.63
C THR A 20 -12.31 6.54 10.89
N ALA A 21 -11.68 5.37 11.03
CA ALA A 21 -10.80 5.06 12.14
C ALA A 21 -9.62 6.05 12.22
N VAL A 22 -8.97 6.36 11.09
CA VAL A 22 -7.88 7.34 11.04
C VAL A 22 -8.38 8.78 11.27
N ALA A 23 -9.59 9.12 10.83
CA ALA A 23 -10.17 10.46 11.05
C ALA A 23 -10.28 10.82 12.55
N SER A 24 -10.45 9.82 13.43
CA SER A 24 -10.47 10.02 14.88
C SER A 24 -9.19 10.66 15.44
N PHE A 25 -8.07 10.64 14.70
CA PHE A 25 -6.82 11.30 15.06
C PHE A 25 -6.80 12.81 14.72
N GLY A 26 -7.94 13.37 14.27
CA GLY A 26 -8.11 14.78 13.95
C GLY A 26 -7.64 15.14 12.53
N PHE A 27 -7.77 14.20 11.60
CA PHE A 27 -7.53 14.42 10.16
C PHE A 27 -8.86 14.65 9.45
N THR A 28 -8.84 15.44 8.38
CA THR A 28 -10.00 15.52 7.48
C THR A 28 -10.17 14.19 6.76
N GLU A 29 -11.37 13.90 6.25
CA GLU A 29 -11.63 12.66 5.50
C GLU A 29 -10.62 12.44 4.37
N ARG A 30 -10.31 13.49 3.59
CA ARG A 30 -9.35 13.41 2.48
C ARG A 30 -7.91 13.16 2.97
N GLN A 31 -7.53 13.72 4.12
CA GLN A 31 -6.23 13.42 4.74
C GLN A 31 -6.18 11.97 5.25
N SER A 32 -7.27 11.48 5.83
CA SER A 32 -7.40 10.10 6.29
C SER A 32 -7.32 9.11 5.13
N GLN A 33 -8.02 9.35 4.02
CA GLN A 33 -7.93 8.54 2.80
C GLN A 33 -6.48 8.44 2.31
N PHE A 34 -5.79 9.58 2.22
CA PHE A 34 -4.38 9.61 1.83
C PHE A 34 -3.50 8.82 2.81
N LEU A 35 -3.68 9.03 4.12
CA LEU A 35 -2.89 8.34 5.15
C LEU A 35 -3.10 6.84 5.14
N VAL A 36 -4.35 6.37 4.99
CA VAL A 36 -4.64 4.94 4.86
C VAL A 36 -3.92 4.38 3.65
N ALA A 37 -4.02 5.03 2.48
CA ALA A 37 -3.32 4.63 1.26
C ALA A 37 -1.80 4.53 1.49
N VAL A 38 -1.19 5.54 2.12
CA VAL A 38 0.23 5.50 2.47
C VAL A 38 0.54 4.29 3.37
N MET A 39 -0.19 4.11 4.48
CA MET A 39 0.10 3.05 5.45
C MET A 39 -0.03 1.65 4.86
N VAL A 40 -1.04 1.39 4.03
CA VAL A 40 -1.27 0.05 3.45
C VAL A 40 -0.36 -0.26 2.27
N HIS A 41 0.00 0.74 1.44
CA HIS A 41 0.76 0.51 0.21
C HIS A 41 2.28 0.72 0.34
N ALA A 42 2.73 1.69 1.16
CA ALA A 42 4.12 2.17 1.09
C ALA A 42 4.81 2.46 2.44
N GLY A 43 4.06 2.88 3.46
CA GLY A 43 4.57 3.38 4.74
C GLY A 43 5.25 4.74 4.68
N CYS A 44 5.56 5.26 3.49
CA CYS A 44 6.21 6.55 3.30
C CYS A 44 5.69 7.24 2.05
N PHE A 45 5.82 8.56 2.01
CA PHE A 45 5.33 9.38 0.92
C PHE A 45 6.18 10.65 0.72
N LEU A 46 5.93 11.33 -0.39
CA LEU A 46 6.47 12.64 -0.72
C LEU A 46 5.37 13.69 -0.67
N GLU A 47 5.72 14.93 -0.30
CA GLU A 47 4.76 16.04 -0.26
C GLU A 47 4.00 16.22 -1.58
N ARG A 48 4.66 16.00 -2.73
CA ARG A 48 4.02 16.07 -4.06
C ARG A 48 2.88 15.06 -4.23
N GLN A 49 2.98 13.89 -3.61
CA GLN A 49 1.98 12.83 -3.73
C GLN A 49 0.73 13.20 -2.96
N TYR A 50 0.89 13.81 -1.78
CA TYR A 50 -0.24 14.41 -1.06
C TYR A 50 -0.90 15.49 -1.90
N CYS A 51 -0.13 16.46 -2.42
CA CYS A 51 -0.64 17.54 -3.27
C CYS A 51 -1.41 17.01 -4.49
N ALA A 52 -0.85 16.03 -5.20
CA ALA A 52 -1.49 15.42 -6.36
C ALA A 52 -2.77 14.65 -5.98
N PHE A 53 -2.72 13.90 -4.88
CA PHE A 53 -3.88 13.18 -4.36
C PHE A 53 -5.03 14.15 -4.02
N THR A 54 -4.73 15.22 -3.30
CA THR A 54 -5.74 16.19 -2.85
C THR A 54 -6.15 17.21 -3.91
N GLY A 55 -5.46 17.26 -5.06
CA GLY A 55 -5.67 18.27 -6.09
C GLY A 55 -5.26 19.68 -5.64
N THR A 56 -4.33 19.80 -4.68
CA THR A 56 -3.87 21.08 -4.14
C THR A 56 -2.47 21.42 -4.59
N VAL A 57 -2.20 22.69 -4.86
CA VAL A 57 -0.83 23.17 -5.09
C VAL A 57 -0.02 23.08 -3.80
N ARG A 58 1.28 22.81 -3.92
CA ARG A 58 2.21 22.85 -2.80
C ARG A 58 2.16 24.22 -2.12
N GLY A 59 1.94 24.25 -0.81
CA GLY A 59 1.73 25.51 -0.09
C GLY A 59 1.41 25.29 1.37
N GLN A 60 0.62 26.19 1.96
CA GLN A 60 0.32 26.15 3.39
C GLN A 60 -0.40 24.86 3.79
N ASN A 61 -1.38 24.40 2.99
CA ASN A 61 -2.14 23.18 3.30
C ASN A 61 -1.24 21.94 3.42
N SER A 62 -0.34 21.72 2.46
CA SER A 62 0.58 20.58 2.48
C SER A 62 1.60 20.70 3.62
N ARG A 63 2.08 21.91 3.91
CA ARG A 63 2.97 22.18 5.03
C ARG A 63 2.30 21.95 6.38
N ASP A 64 1.04 22.35 6.55
CA ASP A 64 0.28 22.15 7.79
C ASP A 64 0.01 20.66 8.01
N PHE A 65 -0.35 19.93 6.96
CA PHE A 65 -0.55 18.49 7.03
C PHE A 65 0.74 17.76 7.46
N VAL A 66 1.85 18.03 6.77
CA VAL A 66 3.16 17.45 7.10
C VAL A 66 3.63 17.88 8.49
N GLY A 67 3.50 19.17 8.80
CA GLY A 67 3.87 19.74 10.08
C GLY A 67 3.10 19.10 11.23
N ARG A 68 1.80 18.85 11.05
CA ARG A 68 0.97 18.11 12.01
C ARG A 68 1.45 16.67 12.19
N LEU A 69 1.76 15.96 11.11
CA LEU A 69 2.25 14.58 11.19
C LEU A 69 3.59 14.49 11.94
N VAL A 70 4.53 15.37 11.63
CA VAL A 70 5.84 15.38 12.28
C VAL A 70 5.74 15.88 13.71
N GLY A 71 5.02 16.99 13.95
CA GLY A 71 4.86 17.58 15.28
C GLY A 71 4.13 16.68 16.27
N ARG A 72 3.21 15.82 15.81
CA ARG A 72 2.56 14.80 16.66
C ARG A 72 3.33 13.49 16.77
N GLY A 73 4.50 13.37 16.13
CA GLY A 73 5.28 12.12 16.12
C GLY A 73 4.62 10.97 15.35
N PHE A 74 3.71 11.30 14.42
CA PHE A 74 3.04 10.33 13.56
C PHE A 74 3.93 9.89 12.39
N ALA A 75 4.76 10.82 11.89
CA ALA A 75 5.72 10.57 10.84
C ALA A 75 7.08 11.19 11.15
N ARG A 76 8.12 10.62 10.55
CA ARG A 76 9.48 11.15 10.56
C ARG A 76 9.86 11.69 9.18
N ALA A 77 10.44 12.88 9.13
CA ALA A 77 11.07 13.39 7.92
C ALA A 77 12.44 12.70 7.71
N ILE A 78 12.67 12.20 6.50
CA ILE A 78 13.88 11.54 6.05
C ILE A 78 14.46 12.34 4.89
N GLU A 79 15.73 12.68 5.00
CA GLU A 79 16.48 13.42 3.98
C GLU A 79 17.39 12.45 3.23
N PRO A 80 17.05 12.06 1.98
CA PRO A 80 17.76 11.00 1.25
C PRO A 80 19.13 11.44 0.70
N GLY A 81 19.56 12.68 0.90
CA GLY A 81 20.88 13.15 0.48
C GLY A 81 21.18 14.62 0.79
N PRO A 82 22.41 15.10 0.51
CA PRO A 82 22.92 16.40 0.95
C PRO A 82 22.28 17.62 0.27
N ALA A 83 21.54 17.43 -0.82
CA ALA A 83 20.90 18.49 -1.58
C ALA A 83 19.39 18.45 -1.34
N ARG A 84 18.77 19.63 -1.19
CA ARG A 84 17.34 19.94 -0.93
C ARG A 84 16.33 19.40 -1.98
N ARG A 85 16.53 18.18 -2.50
CA ARG A 85 15.81 17.58 -3.64
C ARG A 85 14.50 16.87 -3.25
N GLY A 86 14.14 16.89 -1.97
CA GLY A 86 12.86 16.40 -1.49
C GLY A 86 13.00 15.64 -0.17
N ARG A 87 12.00 15.80 0.71
CA ARG A 87 11.87 15.04 1.96
C ARG A 87 10.91 13.88 1.76
N LEU A 88 11.31 12.72 2.24
CA LEU A 88 10.43 11.57 2.43
C LEU A 88 9.82 11.66 3.82
N TYR A 89 8.55 11.32 3.96
CA TYR A 89 7.87 11.26 5.25
C TYR A 89 7.47 9.83 5.53
N HIS A 90 8.08 9.22 6.55
CA HIS A 90 7.82 7.83 6.96
C HIS A 90 6.80 7.81 8.09
N VAL A 91 5.63 7.20 7.86
CA VAL A 91 4.57 7.04 8.86
C VAL A 91 4.85 5.79 9.69
N HIS A 92 5.13 5.98 10.98
CA HIS A 92 5.62 4.91 11.86
C HIS A 92 4.83 4.75 13.17
N HIS A 93 3.87 5.63 13.45
CA HIS A 93 3.16 5.62 14.72
C HIS A 93 2.22 4.43 14.83
N ARG A 94 2.49 3.56 15.82
CA ARG A 94 1.83 2.26 15.97
C ARG A 94 0.30 2.35 16.13
N PRO A 95 -0.26 3.26 16.95
CA PRO A 95 -1.71 3.44 17.05
C PRO A 95 -2.43 3.69 15.71
N LEU A 96 -1.81 4.43 14.77
CA LEU A 96 -2.39 4.63 13.43
C LEU A 96 -2.45 3.35 12.60
N TYR A 97 -1.50 2.44 12.80
CA TYR A 97 -1.53 1.14 12.14
C TYR A 97 -2.48 0.17 12.85
N GLU A 98 -2.56 0.22 14.17
CA GLU A 98 -3.48 -0.61 14.97
C GLU A 98 -4.95 -0.30 14.64
N THR A 99 -5.32 0.97 14.51
CA THR A 99 -6.71 1.37 14.21
C THR A 99 -7.22 0.86 12.86
N ILE A 100 -6.32 0.55 11.92
CA ILE A 100 -6.66 -0.02 10.60
C ILE A 100 -6.43 -1.54 10.52
N GLY A 101 -6.14 -2.21 11.65
CA GLY A 101 -5.87 -3.65 11.72
C GLY A 101 -4.50 -4.06 11.16
N GLN A 102 -3.52 -3.16 11.14
CA GLN A 102 -2.20 -3.34 10.50
C GLN A 102 -1.02 -3.15 11.47
N ALA A 103 -1.20 -3.45 12.76
CA ALA A 103 -0.20 -3.23 13.82
C ALA A 103 1.23 -3.75 13.51
N ASP A 104 1.28 -4.93 12.87
CA ASP A 104 2.52 -5.63 12.50
C ASP A 104 2.96 -5.38 11.04
N ASN A 105 2.30 -4.46 10.35
CA ASN A 105 2.65 -4.13 8.98
C ASN A 105 4.08 -3.58 8.91
N ARG A 106 4.89 -4.15 8.01
CA ARG A 106 6.30 -3.78 7.86
C ARG A 106 6.50 -2.34 7.41
N ASN A 107 5.50 -1.74 6.77
CA ASN A 107 5.50 -0.33 6.35
C ASN A 107 5.73 0.63 7.54
N ARG A 108 5.32 0.23 8.74
CA ARG A 108 5.57 0.98 9.98
C ARG A 108 7.04 1.00 10.39
N ARG A 109 7.81 -0.03 10.04
CA ARG A 109 9.21 -0.17 10.46
C ARG A 109 10.10 0.69 9.55
N LEU A 110 11.16 1.25 10.14
CA LEU A 110 12.12 2.03 9.38
C LEU A 110 12.81 1.13 8.33
N MET A 111 12.94 1.65 7.12
CA MET A 111 13.55 0.98 5.98
C MET A 111 14.81 1.73 5.54
N THR A 112 15.67 1.07 4.75
CA THR A 112 16.76 1.79 4.07
C THR A 112 16.19 2.81 3.09
N VAL A 113 16.95 3.88 2.80
CA VAL A 113 16.51 4.92 1.85
C VAL A 113 16.14 4.33 0.48
N GLY A 114 16.94 3.40 -0.05
CA GLY A 114 16.64 2.73 -1.32
C GLY A 114 15.29 1.99 -1.30
N ARG A 115 14.97 1.31 -0.20
CA ARG A 115 13.65 0.67 -0.02
C ARG A 115 12.51 1.68 0.11
N MET A 116 12.72 2.82 0.76
CA MET A 116 11.73 3.90 0.81
C MET A 116 11.46 4.48 -0.58
N VAL A 117 12.50 4.64 -1.41
CA VAL A 117 12.34 5.10 -2.80
C VAL A 117 11.48 4.11 -3.61
N GLU A 118 11.76 2.80 -3.52
CA GLU A 118 10.92 1.77 -4.14
C GLU A 118 9.45 1.86 -3.68
N ARG A 119 9.21 2.05 -2.37
CA ARG A 119 7.85 2.20 -1.83
C ARG A 119 7.14 3.44 -2.34
N VAL A 120 7.85 4.56 -2.49
CA VAL A 120 7.27 5.78 -3.06
C VAL A 120 6.94 5.61 -4.54
N MET A 121 7.74 4.86 -5.31
CA MET A 121 7.41 4.53 -6.71
C MET A 121 6.14 3.68 -6.81
N ILE A 122 5.97 2.70 -5.90
CA ILE A 122 4.73 1.92 -5.80
C ILE A 122 3.54 2.84 -5.47
N LEU A 123 3.74 3.77 -4.53
CA LEU A 123 2.69 4.73 -4.17
C LEU A 123 2.32 5.65 -5.35
N ASP A 124 3.29 6.11 -6.14
CA ASP A 124 3.02 6.90 -7.36
C ASP A 124 2.12 6.12 -8.34
N ALA A 125 2.37 4.83 -8.55
CA ALA A 125 1.55 3.98 -9.41
C ALA A 125 0.12 3.79 -8.86
N VAL A 126 -0.01 3.48 -7.57
CA VAL A 126 -1.31 3.27 -6.91
C VAL A 126 -2.16 4.55 -6.89
N LEU A 127 -1.56 5.69 -6.54
CA LEU A 127 -2.30 6.96 -6.48
C LEU A 127 -2.57 7.54 -7.89
N GLY A 128 -1.72 7.20 -8.86
CA GLY A 128 -1.83 7.64 -10.24
C GLY A 128 -2.92 6.93 -11.03
N ASP A 129 -3.15 5.64 -10.77
CA ASP A 129 -4.20 4.87 -11.42
C ASP A 129 -5.45 4.75 -10.56
N ARG A 130 -6.45 5.57 -10.91
CA ARG A 130 -7.75 5.62 -10.23
C ARG A 130 -8.79 4.67 -10.82
N HIS A 131 -8.47 3.96 -11.90
CA HIS A 131 -9.37 2.97 -12.51
C HIS A 131 -9.36 1.65 -11.73
N CYS A 132 -8.38 1.45 -10.86
CA CYS A 132 -8.29 0.28 -9.99
C CYS A 132 -8.68 0.60 -8.54
N TRP A 133 -9.25 -0.38 -7.84
CA TRP A 133 -9.10 -0.52 -6.39
C TRP A 133 -7.82 -1.31 -6.11
N TRP A 134 -7.06 -0.95 -5.08
CA TRP A 134 -5.73 -1.55 -4.84
C TRP A 134 -5.67 -2.34 -3.54
N LEU A 135 -5.25 -3.60 -3.63
CA LEU A 135 -5.08 -4.52 -2.51
C LEU A 135 -3.60 -4.70 -2.18
N SER A 136 -3.17 -4.45 -0.94
CA SER A 136 -1.75 -4.57 -0.54
C SER A 136 -1.47 -5.48 0.65
N PRO A 137 -2.10 -5.30 1.83
CA PRO A 137 -1.98 -6.22 2.94
C PRO A 137 -2.33 -7.65 2.49
N GLU A 138 -1.59 -8.62 3.03
CA GLU A 138 -1.82 -10.04 2.74
C GLU A 138 -3.26 -10.45 3.05
N ALA A 139 -3.79 -9.99 4.19
CA ALA A 139 -5.15 -10.28 4.63
C ALA A 139 -6.21 -9.78 3.62
N ASP A 140 -6.04 -8.56 3.10
CA ASP A 140 -6.99 -7.98 2.14
C ASP A 140 -6.99 -8.78 0.81
N LYS A 141 -5.80 -9.14 0.31
CA LYS A 141 -5.68 -9.98 -0.90
C LYS A 141 -6.31 -11.36 -0.70
N ARG A 142 -6.03 -12.00 0.43
CA ARG A 142 -6.59 -13.32 0.74
C ARG A 142 -8.11 -13.26 0.85
N ARG A 143 -8.65 -12.24 1.55
CA ARG A 143 -10.09 -12.00 1.64
C ARG A 143 -10.71 -11.83 0.25
N PHE A 144 -10.11 -11.00 -0.60
CA PHE A 144 -10.59 -10.78 -1.96
C PHE A 144 -10.66 -12.08 -2.77
N PHE A 145 -9.55 -12.84 -2.86
CA PHE A 145 -9.51 -14.07 -3.64
C PHE A 145 -10.38 -15.19 -3.05
N ALA A 146 -10.54 -15.25 -1.72
CA ALA A 146 -11.46 -16.19 -1.09
C ALA A 146 -12.92 -15.90 -1.46
N LEU A 147 -13.31 -14.63 -1.53
CA LEU A 147 -14.65 -14.22 -1.99
C LEU A 147 -14.85 -14.48 -3.49
N MET A 148 -13.81 -14.27 -4.30
CA MET A 148 -13.86 -14.43 -5.75
C MET A 148 -14.03 -15.90 -6.19
N ARG A 149 -13.46 -16.86 -5.45
CA ARG A 149 -13.38 -18.26 -5.90
C ARG A 149 -14.50 -19.19 -5.45
N ASP A 150 -15.45 -18.70 -4.65
CA ASP A 150 -16.56 -19.46 -4.07
C ASP A 150 -16.15 -20.83 -3.49
N ASN A 151 -14.89 -20.94 -3.03
CA ASN A 151 -14.25 -22.16 -2.56
C ASN A 151 -13.17 -21.83 -1.54
N TYR A 152 -12.90 -22.78 -0.64
CA TYR A 152 -11.85 -22.63 0.34
C TYR A 152 -10.47 -22.68 -0.32
N LEU A 153 -9.67 -21.62 -0.14
CA LEU A 153 -8.28 -21.56 -0.56
C LEU A 153 -7.34 -21.74 0.63
N GLY A 154 -6.52 -22.78 0.58
CA GLY A 154 -5.42 -22.99 1.51
C GLY A 154 -4.26 -22.02 1.25
N PRO A 155 -3.31 -21.88 2.19
CA PRO A 155 -2.17 -20.98 2.04
C PRO A 155 -1.31 -21.22 0.79
N GLU A 156 -1.27 -22.47 0.31
CA GLU A 156 -0.46 -22.88 -0.85
C GLU A 156 -1.12 -22.51 -2.19
N ASP A 157 -2.43 -22.22 -2.20
CA ASP A 157 -3.16 -21.79 -3.39
C ASP A 157 -2.89 -20.32 -3.75
N TYR A 158 -2.36 -19.55 -2.80
CA TYR A 158 -1.91 -18.18 -3.00
C TYR A 158 -0.45 -18.17 -3.47
N PRO A 159 0.02 -17.08 -4.13
CA PRO A 159 1.44 -16.85 -4.35
C PRO A 159 2.17 -16.95 -3.00
N HIS A 160 3.10 -17.89 -2.85
CA HIS A 160 3.71 -18.16 -1.55
C HIS A 160 5.20 -18.47 -1.63
N ILE A 161 5.85 -18.43 -0.48
CA ILE A 161 7.14 -19.08 -0.21
C ILE A 161 7.02 -19.90 1.06
N ALA A 162 7.62 -21.09 1.06
CA ALA A 162 7.67 -21.96 2.23
C ALA A 162 9.10 -21.99 2.81
N PHE A 163 9.19 -22.03 4.14
CA PHE A 163 10.43 -22.19 4.89
C PHE A 163 10.33 -23.41 5.80
N GLY A 164 11.46 -24.10 6.03
CA GLY A 164 11.51 -25.28 6.90
C GLY A 164 10.89 -26.54 6.29
N THR A 165 10.90 -27.63 7.05
CA THR A 165 10.37 -28.94 6.64
C THR A 165 9.51 -29.57 7.75
N GLY A 166 8.59 -30.46 7.36
CA GLY A 166 7.72 -31.18 8.30
C GLY A 166 6.89 -30.26 9.20
N ARG A 167 6.91 -30.51 10.51
CA ARG A 167 6.14 -29.75 11.51
C ARG A 167 6.60 -28.30 11.70
N GLN A 168 7.77 -27.91 11.19
CA GLN A 168 8.28 -26.53 11.25
C GLN A 168 8.06 -25.76 9.94
N ARG A 169 7.27 -26.32 9.00
CA ARG A 169 6.98 -25.65 7.74
C ARG A 169 6.17 -24.37 7.98
N VAL A 170 6.67 -23.24 7.50
CA VAL A 170 5.99 -21.94 7.54
C VAL A 170 5.73 -21.46 6.12
N VAL A 171 4.46 -21.21 5.79
CA VAL A 171 4.03 -20.70 4.48
C VAL A 171 3.75 -19.21 4.62
N ARG A 172 4.39 -18.39 3.77
CA ARG A 172 4.12 -16.95 3.68
C ARG A 172 3.48 -16.63 2.34
N CYS A 173 2.25 -16.14 2.39
CA CYS A 173 1.53 -15.72 1.19
C CYS A 173 1.98 -14.32 0.74
N PHE A 174 1.80 -14.01 -0.53
CA PHE A 174 2.13 -12.76 -1.20
C PHE A 174 3.49 -12.15 -0.80
N PRO A 175 4.59 -12.91 -0.91
CA PRO A 175 5.91 -12.51 -0.40
C PRO A 175 6.49 -11.26 -1.07
N ASP A 176 6.05 -10.91 -2.29
CA ASP A 176 6.51 -9.72 -3.02
C ASP A 176 6.02 -8.41 -2.40
N LYS A 177 4.88 -8.44 -1.67
CA LYS A 177 4.28 -7.25 -1.05
C LYS A 177 4.05 -6.10 -2.05
N LEU A 178 3.72 -6.45 -3.29
CA LEU A 178 3.33 -5.52 -4.34
C LEU A 178 1.80 -5.45 -4.43
N PRO A 179 1.20 -4.28 -4.73
CA PRO A 179 -0.24 -4.17 -4.87
C PRO A 179 -0.81 -5.04 -6.00
N ILE A 180 -2.06 -5.48 -5.85
CA ILE A 180 -2.89 -6.07 -6.91
C ILE A 180 -4.08 -5.14 -7.09
N GLY A 181 -4.31 -4.71 -8.32
CA GLY A 181 -5.43 -3.86 -8.72
C GLY A 181 -6.63 -4.68 -9.16
N VAL A 182 -7.83 -4.21 -8.84
CA VAL A 182 -9.10 -4.71 -9.37
C VAL A 182 -9.72 -3.57 -10.18
N GLU A 183 -9.93 -3.78 -11.48
CA GLU A 183 -10.46 -2.72 -12.34
C GLU A 183 -11.93 -2.41 -11.98
N LYS A 184 -12.24 -1.12 -11.79
CA LYS A 184 -13.57 -0.66 -11.34
C LYS A 184 -14.67 -0.89 -12.37
N GLY A 185 -14.30 -0.89 -13.65
CA GLY A 185 -15.23 -1.13 -14.76
C GLY A 185 -15.44 -2.61 -15.07
N ASN A 186 -14.53 -3.48 -14.62
CA ASN A 186 -14.60 -4.92 -14.85
C ASN A 186 -13.86 -5.65 -13.72
N THR A 187 -14.60 -6.17 -12.75
CA THR A 187 -14.02 -6.79 -11.55
C THR A 187 -13.31 -8.11 -11.79
N ASP A 188 -13.50 -8.71 -12.98
CA ASP A 188 -12.78 -9.90 -13.41
C ASP A 188 -11.38 -9.55 -13.96
N HIS A 189 -11.15 -8.28 -14.28
CA HIS A 189 -9.85 -7.80 -14.75
C HIS A 189 -8.97 -7.37 -13.57
N LEU A 190 -7.92 -8.17 -13.35
CA LEU A 190 -6.92 -7.96 -12.30
C LEU A 190 -5.63 -7.37 -12.85
N VAL A 191 -5.09 -6.36 -12.17
CA VAL A 191 -3.83 -5.70 -12.51
C VAL A 191 -2.73 -6.11 -11.53
N PHE A 192 -1.67 -6.74 -12.02
CA PHE A 192 -0.54 -7.15 -11.19
C PHE A 192 0.61 -6.13 -11.32
N LEU A 193 0.88 -5.37 -10.27
CA LEU A 193 1.96 -4.39 -10.28
C LEU A 193 3.31 -5.08 -10.07
N TYR A 194 4.27 -4.79 -10.95
CA TYR A 194 5.68 -5.15 -10.78
C TYR A 194 6.60 -3.93 -10.89
N LEU A 195 7.43 -3.70 -9.87
CA LEU A 195 8.40 -2.60 -9.89
C LEU A 195 9.70 -3.04 -10.54
N VAL A 196 9.98 -2.51 -11.74
CA VAL A 196 11.28 -2.69 -12.40
C VAL A 196 12.26 -1.64 -11.88
N ASN A 197 13.18 -2.05 -11.01
CA ASN A 197 14.23 -1.20 -10.42
C ASN A 197 15.65 -1.62 -10.83
N ARG A 198 15.78 -2.63 -11.71
CA ARG A 198 17.05 -3.14 -12.24
C ARG A 198 16.98 -3.23 -13.76
N ARG A 199 18.14 -3.07 -14.42
CA ARG A 199 18.26 -3.17 -15.88
C ARG A 199 17.84 -4.54 -16.43
N VAL A 200 18.11 -5.61 -15.69
CA VAL A 200 17.70 -6.98 -16.04
C VAL A 200 16.83 -7.52 -14.90
N PRO A 201 15.50 -7.64 -15.09
CA PRO A 201 14.58 -8.02 -14.02
C PRO A 201 14.48 -9.55 -13.91
N VAL A 202 15.57 -10.21 -13.49
CA VAL A 202 15.63 -11.69 -13.37
C VAL A 202 14.51 -12.26 -12.51
N ASP A 203 14.05 -11.51 -11.51
CA ASP A 203 12.98 -11.92 -10.58
C ASP A 203 11.57 -11.78 -11.18
N PHE A 204 11.41 -11.13 -12.33
CA PHE A 204 10.10 -10.92 -12.97
C PHE A 204 9.49 -12.24 -13.43
N ARG A 205 10.30 -13.14 -14.00
CA ARG A 205 9.83 -14.48 -14.36
C ARG A 205 9.30 -15.23 -13.14
N GLN A 206 10.01 -15.16 -12.01
CA GLN A 206 9.59 -15.80 -10.77
C GLN A 206 8.34 -15.15 -10.18
N PHE A 207 8.17 -13.83 -10.36
CA PHE A 207 6.93 -13.14 -10.04
C PHE A 207 5.76 -13.69 -10.86
N LEU A 208 5.90 -13.80 -12.18
CA LEU A 208 4.85 -14.35 -13.05
C LEU A 208 4.49 -15.80 -12.69
N ILE A 209 5.48 -16.67 -12.48
CA ILE A 209 5.25 -18.07 -12.10
C ILE A 209 4.45 -18.17 -10.80
N ARG A 210 4.78 -17.38 -9.79
CA ARG A 210 4.09 -17.40 -8.49
C ARG A 210 2.65 -16.89 -8.58
N HIS A 211 2.37 -15.95 -9.48
CA HIS A 211 1.04 -15.38 -9.66
C HIS A 211 0.22 -16.09 -10.73
N ALA A 212 0.82 -16.94 -11.57
CA ALA A 212 0.11 -17.69 -12.60
C ALA A 212 -1.02 -18.56 -12.03
N GLY A 213 -0.86 -19.09 -10.82
CA GLY A 213 -1.93 -19.81 -10.11
C GLY A 213 -3.15 -18.96 -9.76
N LEU A 214 -3.05 -17.63 -9.81
CA LEU A 214 -4.17 -16.71 -9.69
C LEU A 214 -4.83 -16.39 -11.04
N LEU A 215 -4.10 -16.54 -12.14
CA LEU A 215 -4.53 -16.20 -13.51
C LEU A 215 -5.20 -17.34 -14.27
N ARG A 216 -5.16 -18.57 -13.74
CA ARG A 216 -5.70 -19.78 -14.40
C ARG A 216 -7.20 -19.95 -14.12
N PHE A 217 -8.01 -18.94 -14.44
CA PHE A 217 -9.47 -18.99 -14.34
C PHE A 217 -10.07 -18.15 -15.47
#